data_AF-A0A957KBG1-F1
#
_entry.id   AF-A0A957KBG1-F1
#
_cell.length_a   1.000
_cell.length_b   1.000
_cell.length_c   1.000
_cell.angle_alpha   90.00
_cell.angle_beta   90.00
_cell.angle_gamma   90.00
#
_symmetry.space_group_name_H-M   'P 1'
#
loop_
_entity.id
_entity.type
_entity.pdbx_description
1 polymer ?
#
loop_
_entity_poly.entity_id
_entity_poly.type
_entity_poly.pdbx_seq_one_letter_code
_entity_poly.pdbx_strand_id
1 'polypeptide(L)'
;RISKRVYLTVSDSPQADWERARAWFQAHYGNGALADRITLVGSPALLSAELNRLINAGAKHLLLNPLFDETEQMERLAAEVVPNLGAANG
;
A
#
# COMPACT_ATOMS: atom_id res chain seq x y z
N ARG A 1 -13.97 -4.18 16.64
CA ARG A 1 -13.30 -4.72 15.43
C ARG A 1 -12.12 -3.80 15.12
N ILE A 2 -10.91 -4.33 14.94
CA ILE A 2 -9.71 -3.53 14.65
C ILE A 2 -9.36 -3.72 13.17
N SER A 3 -9.14 -2.63 12.45
CA SER A 3 -8.66 -2.65 11.06
C SER A 3 -7.15 -2.39 11.03
N LYS A 4 -6.42 -3.15 10.21
CA LYS A 4 -4.99 -2.88 10.00
C LYS A 4 -4.84 -1.78 8.94
N ARG A 5 -4.16 -0.68 9.27
CA ARG A 5 -3.78 0.35 8.29
C ARG A 5 -2.57 -0.15 7.49
N VAL A 6 -2.63 0.01 6.17
CA VAL A 6 -1.53 -0.32 5.25
C VAL A 6 -1.18 0.94 4.49
N TYR A 7 0.02 1.46 4.71
CA TYR A 7 0.56 2.57 3.92
C TYR A 7 1.06 2.04 2.59
N LEU A 8 0.66 2.66 1.50
CA LEU A 8 1.03 2.16 0.18
C LEU A 8 1.00 3.21 -0.93
N THR A 9 1.69 2.90 -2.02
CA THR A 9 1.67 3.66 -3.28
C THR A 9 1.73 2.67 -4.44
N VAL A 10 0.74 2.72 -5.34
CA VAL A 10 0.82 2.10 -6.67
C VAL A 10 1.84 2.90 -7.49
N SER A 11 2.90 2.25 -7.94
CA SER A 11 4.06 2.89 -8.51
C SER A 11 4.50 2.27 -9.82
N ASP A 12 4.72 3.14 -10.81
CA ASP A 12 5.38 2.81 -12.08
C ASP A 12 6.86 3.23 -12.06
N SER A 13 7.31 3.90 -10.99
CA SER A 13 8.69 4.33 -10.78
C SER A 13 9.12 4.13 -9.32
N PRO A 14 9.30 2.86 -8.88
CA PRO A 14 9.42 2.54 -7.45
C PRO A 14 10.55 3.26 -6.73
N GLN A 15 11.68 3.51 -7.40
CA GLN A 15 12.80 4.22 -6.79
C GLN A 15 12.44 5.65 -6.38
N ALA A 16 11.82 6.41 -7.28
CA ALA A 16 11.39 7.79 -7.01
C ALA A 16 10.26 7.83 -5.96
N ASP A 17 9.31 6.90 -6.02
CA ASP A 17 8.21 6.87 -5.06
C ASP A 17 8.65 6.41 -3.66
N TRP A 18 9.72 5.60 -3.55
CA TRP A 18 10.34 5.32 -2.25
C TRP A 18 10.97 6.56 -1.63
N GLU A 19 11.64 7.40 -2.42
CA GLU A 19 12.18 8.68 -1.94
C GLU A 19 11.06 9.59 -1.44
N ARG A 20 9.96 9.70 -2.20
CA ARG A 20 8.76 10.44 -1.80
C ARG A 20 8.13 9.88 -0.52
N ALA A 21 8.03 8.56 -0.39
CA ALA A 21 7.49 7.91 0.80
C ALA A 21 8.33 8.23 2.05
N ARG A 22 9.66 8.13 1.95
CA ARG A 22 10.57 8.50 3.04
C ARG A 22 10.45 9.98 3.40
N ALA A 23 10.37 10.87 2.41
CA ALA A 23 10.17 12.30 2.64
C ALA A 23 8.84 12.58 3.37
N TRP A 24 7.75 11.91 2.95
CA TRP A 24 6.46 12.02 3.60
C TRP A 24 6.51 11.55 5.06
N PHE A 25 7.13 10.39 5.33
CA PHE A 25 7.30 9.89 6.70
C PHE A 25 8.20 10.77 7.55
N GLN A 26 9.24 11.36 6.96
CA GLN A 26 10.08 12.33 7.65
C GLN A 26 9.27 13.56 8.07
N ALA A 27 8.41 14.08 7.19
CA ALA A 27 7.58 15.26 7.49
C ALA A 27 6.49 14.97 8.53
N HIS A 28 5.83 13.81 8.49
CA HIS A 28 4.69 13.50 9.36
C HIS A 28 5.07 12.85 10.69
N TYR A 29 6.18 12.11 10.71
CA TYR A 29 6.61 11.31 11.88
C TYR A 29 8.04 11.60 12.33
N GLY A 30 8.77 12.50 11.67
CA GLY A 30 10.16 12.80 12.00
C GLY A 30 11.15 11.67 11.70
N ASN A 31 10.69 10.59 11.04
CA ASN A 31 11.49 9.40 10.77
C ASN A 31 11.17 8.81 9.39
N GLY A 32 11.90 9.24 8.37
CA GLY A 32 11.73 8.75 7.00
C GLY A 32 12.03 7.26 6.83
N ALA A 33 12.98 6.70 7.59
CA ALA A 33 13.33 5.28 7.53
C ALA A 33 12.21 4.36 8.04
N LEU A 34 11.19 4.91 8.71
CA LEU A 34 10.00 4.14 9.07
C LEU A 34 9.25 3.64 7.82
N ALA A 35 9.27 4.40 6.72
CA ALA A 35 8.63 4.03 5.46
C ALA A 35 9.08 2.64 4.98
N ASP A 36 10.39 2.36 5.04
CA ASP A 36 10.99 1.10 4.59
C ASP A 36 10.47 -0.14 5.34
N ARG A 37 9.87 0.06 6.52
CA ARG A 37 9.38 -1.02 7.39
C ARG A 37 7.88 -1.23 7.31
N ILE A 38 7.10 -0.21 6.97
CA ILE A 38 5.64 -0.24 7.11
C ILE A 38 4.87 0.21 5.87
N THR A 39 5.56 0.50 4.77
CA THR A 39 4.96 0.92 3.50
C THR A 39 5.15 -0.13 2.41
N LEU A 40 4.17 -0.23 1.52
CA LEU A 40 4.28 -0.96 0.26
C LEU A 40 4.38 0.03 -0.90
N VAL A 41 5.45 -0.02 -1.69
CA VAL A 41 5.57 0.78 -2.93
C VAL A 41 5.87 -0.18 -4.07
N GLY A 42 5.01 -0.19 -5.10
CA GLY A 42 5.21 -1.06 -6.24
C GLY A 42 4.01 -1.18 -7.17
N SER A 43 4.12 -2.09 -8.13
CA SER A 43 3.07 -2.33 -9.13
C SER A 43 1.78 -2.87 -8.50
N PRO A 44 0.64 -2.76 -9.20
CA PRO A 44 -0.63 -3.32 -8.71
C PRO A 44 -0.53 -4.80 -8.34
N ALA A 45 0.17 -5.60 -9.15
CA ALA A 45 0.37 -7.02 -8.92
C ALA A 45 1.14 -7.32 -7.62
N LEU A 46 2.20 -6.54 -7.33
CA LEU A 46 2.96 -6.66 -6.09
C LEU A 46 2.08 -6.30 -4.89
N LEU A 47 1.33 -5.20 -4.98
CA LEU A 47 0.45 -4.77 -3.90
C LEU A 47 -0.66 -5.78 -3.63
N SER A 48 -1.33 -6.30 -4.67
CA SER A 48 -2.34 -7.35 -4.51
C SER A 48 -1.77 -8.61 -3.87
N ALA A 49 -0.57 -9.04 -4.26
CA ALA A 49 0.09 -10.20 -3.65
C ALA A 49 0.36 -9.99 -2.15
N GLU A 50 0.93 -8.85 -1.76
CA GLU A 50 1.21 -8.56 -0.34
C GLU A 50 -0.07 -8.38 0.48
N LEU A 51 -1.09 -7.72 -0.06
CA LEU A 51 -2.39 -7.58 0.61
C LEU A 51 -3.08 -8.94 0.78
N ASN A 52 -3.01 -9.82 -0.22
CA ASN A 52 -3.51 -11.18 -0.11
C ASN A 52 -2.74 -12.00 0.94
N ARG A 53 -1.43 -11.79 1.13
CA ARG A 53 -0.70 -12.41 2.25
C ARG A 53 -1.28 -11.98 3.60
N LEU A 54 -1.63 -10.69 3.77
CA LEU A 54 -2.26 -10.21 5.00
C LEU A 54 -3.65 -10.80 5.22
N ILE A 55 -4.46 -10.89 4.15
CA ILE A 55 -5.80 -11.50 4.20
C ILE A 55 -5.70 -12.98 4.57
N ASN A 56 -4.80 -13.72 3.92
CA ASN A 56 -4.55 -15.14 4.19
C ASN A 56 -3.98 -15.39 5.60
N ALA A 57 -3.27 -14.41 6.17
CA ALA A 57 -2.85 -14.43 7.57
C ALA A 57 -3.99 -14.10 8.57
N GLY A 58 -5.22 -13.90 8.10
CA GLY A 58 -6.41 -13.71 8.92
C GLY A 58 -6.84 -12.25 9.10
N ALA A 59 -6.27 -11.29 8.37
CA ALA A 59 -6.74 -9.91 8.42
C ALA A 59 -8.18 -9.81 7.86
N LYS A 60 -9.13 -9.46 8.73
CA LYS A 60 -10.56 -9.35 8.37
C LYS A 60 -11.00 -7.97 7.90
N HIS A 61 -10.11 -6.97 8.02
CA HIS A 61 -10.31 -5.60 7.58
C HIS A 61 -8.95 -4.92 7.38
N LEU A 62 -8.74 -4.40 6.17
CA LEU A 62 -7.59 -3.58 5.82
C LEU A 62 -8.06 -2.16 5.48
N LEU A 63 -7.40 -1.16 6.06
CA LEU A 63 -7.54 0.24 5.66
C LEU A 63 -6.35 0.57 4.76
N LEU A 64 -6.60 0.67 3.46
CA LEU A 64 -5.61 1.11 2.48
C LEU A 64 -5.41 2.61 2.63
N ASN A 65 -4.17 3.05 2.79
CA ASN A 65 -3.82 4.44 3.06
C ASN A 65 -2.74 4.92 2.09
N PRO A 66 -3.13 5.49 0.94
CA PRO A 66 -2.21 6.18 0.04
C PRO A 66 -1.37 7.23 0.77
N LEU A 67 -0.09 7.33 0.43
CA LEU A 67 0.79 8.33 1.05
C LEU A 67 0.65 9.73 0.44
N PHE A 68 0.39 9.79 -0.87
CA PHE A 68 0.33 11.01 -1.66
C PHE A 68 -0.56 10.76 -2.88
N ASP A 69 -0.86 11.82 -3.64
CA ASP A 69 -1.67 11.75 -4.86
C ASP A 69 -3.01 11.03 -4.64
N GLU A 70 -3.71 11.40 -3.56
CA GLU A 70 -4.82 10.63 -2.96
C GLU A 70 -5.87 10.21 -3.99
N THR A 71 -6.35 11.13 -4.82
CA THR A 71 -7.38 10.84 -5.84
C THR A 71 -6.90 9.81 -6.86
N GLU A 72 -5.72 10.02 -7.45
CA GLU A 72 -5.15 9.08 -8.44
C GLU A 72 -4.89 7.71 -7.82
N GLN A 73 -4.29 7.69 -6.63
CA GLN A 73 -3.99 6.44 -5.94
C GLN A 73 -5.28 5.69 -5.55
N MET A 74 -6.33 6.39 -5.12
CA MET A 74 -7.62 5.77 -4.84
C MET A 74 -8.24 5.14 -6.09
N GLU A 75 -8.21 5.82 -7.24
CA GLU A 75 -8.71 5.31 -8.51
C GLU A 75 -7.92 4.07 -8.95
N ARG A 76 -6.59 4.14 -8.92
CA ARG A 76 -5.71 3.01 -9.24
C ARG A 76 -5.91 1.82 -8.31
N LEU A 77 -6.06 2.05 -7.00
CA LEU A 77 -6.32 0.98 -6.05
C LEU A 77 -7.66 0.29 -6.32
N ALA A 78 -8.70 1.08 -6.58
CA ALA A 78 -10.03 0.56 -6.87
C ALA A 78 -10.08 -0.24 -8.18
N ALA A 79 -9.36 0.21 -9.21
CA ALA A 79 -9.36 -0.41 -10.54
C ALA A 79 -8.37 -1.58 -10.69
N GLU A 80 -7.17 -1.46 -10.11
CA GLU A 80 -6.04 -2.34 -10.43
C GLU A 80 -5.66 -3.28 -9.29
N VAL A 81 -5.99 -2.95 -8.04
CA VAL A 81 -5.53 -3.72 -6.85
C VAL A 81 -6.66 -4.47 -6.17
N VAL A 82 -7.72 -3.75 -5.77
CA VAL A 82 -8.85 -4.29 -4.99
C VAL A 82 -9.57 -5.46 -5.70
N PRO A 83 -9.80 -5.44 -7.03
CA PRO A 83 -10.45 -6.55 -7.72
C PRO A 83 -9.67 -7.87 -7.66
N ASN A 84 -8.36 -7.80 -7.39
CA ASN A 84 -7.47 -8.96 -7.30
C ASN A 84 -7.31 -9.48 -5.85
N LEU A 85 -8.06 -8.94 -4.88
CA LEU A 85 -8.00 -9.35 -3.48
C LEU A 85 -9.03 -10.44 -3.17
N GLY A 86 -8.61 -11.48 -2.45
CA GLY A 86 -9.50 -12.57 -2.03
C GLY A 86 -10.01 -13.45 -3.17
N ALA A 87 -9.64 -13.19 -4.42
CA ALA A 87 -9.72 -14.18 -5.49
C ALA A 87 -8.87 -15.36 -5.04
N ALA A 88 -9.50 -16.51 -4.80
CA ALA A 88 -8.77 -17.74 -4.62
C ALA A 88 -7.86 -17.89 -5.86
N ASN A 89 -6.58 -18.20 -5.63
CA ASN A 89 -5.82 -18.88 -6.67
C ASN A 89 -6.59 -20.19 -6.89
N GLY A 90 -7.49 -20.19 -7.87
CA GLY A 90 -8.18 -21.38 -8.35
C GLY A 90 -7.20 -22.34 -8.96
#